data_AF-A0A942C4A7-F1
#
_entry.id   AF-A0A942C4A7-F1
#
_cell.length_a   1.000
_cell.length_b   1.000
_cell.length_c   1.000
_cell.angle_alpha   90.00
_cell.angle_beta   90.00
_cell.angle_gamma   90.00
#
_symmetry.space_group_name_H-M   'P 1'
#
loop_
_entity.id
_entity.type
_entity.pdbx_description
1 polymer ?
#
loop_
_entity_poly.entity_id
_entity_poly.type
_entity_poly.pdbx_seq_one_letter_code
_entity_poly.pdbx_strand_id
1 'polypeptide(L)'
;MKIVFLIAVILWGGVPVFAQMIGSSVEITTTHSQNGRYSLKSVPFDNEAPSLLGKSYVFAKGNRTPLYTLERAFDAVAGENTYLFLSNDGEVIIYLIAWGENEKQQGLQSVNIYRRGQFLRGYSKDEITGCDEQKERCELVYSNFEQVIDKEKSRWGTPKYRRVFKADVDEKERFLSDFAVFSYDDIVYLTDSKKRVHLFDLKEGRLLRSDSFDHLFAQIKDKGRHSQTESQSFKAPIYLDFPKLKNGSKAETSLAAWIGMKSVAMSDKEAEQFKQYSFSVSGYLAQNGKFEVVSLEADAALPKEKILAFFQAHWFVANAIPSALEKWYLDDQYFYFRQLNDRTARQEKQQELIQQRQEYAKRLTLESINGAYIPQDLGECFLELDKTLKEVDRKEMQALPNREEMIRYHHGLGMWLRNNWGLWGGSRLQKYFTDKGITHPDDMSGIILWHYYDWLTGKKETWKEWEKNPGKR
;
A
#
# COMPACT_ATOMS: atom_id res chain seq x y z
N MET A 1 -21.26 16.06 -16.06
CA MET A 1 -19.83 16.41 -16.19
C MET A 1 -19.04 15.26 -15.58
N LYS A 2 -18.37 14.45 -16.41
CA LYS A 2 -17.69 13.22 -15.98
C LYS A 2 -16.42 13.60 -15.22
N ILE A 3 -16.41 13.39 -13.90
CA ILE A 3 -15.22 13.54 -13.07
C ILE A 3 -14.49 12.20 -13.12
N VAL A 4 -13.41 12.17 -13.89
CA VAL A 4 -12.43 11.07 -13.89
C VAL A 4 -11.52 11.33 -12.69
N PHE A 5 -11.59 10.49 -11.67
CA PHE A 5 -10.61 10.50 -10.58
C PHE A 5 -9.29 9.96 -11.13
N LEU A 6 -8.34 10.86 -11.37
CA LEU A 6 -6.94 10.50 -11.57
C LEU A 6 -6.35 10.26 -10.17
N ILE A 7 -6.08 9.01 -9.81
CA ILE A 7 -5.33 8.69 -8.60
C ILE A 7 -3.88 9.09 -8.87
N ALA A 8 -3.50 10.27 -8.39
CA ALA A 8 -2.11 10.67 -8.31
C ALA A 8 -1.50 9.96 -7.10
N VAL A 9 -0.64 8.97 -7.35
CA VAL A 9 0.24 8.42 -6.32
C VAL A 9 1.24 9.52 -5.95
N ILE A 10 0.97 10.19 -4.84
CA ILE A 10 1.86 11.18 -4.25
C ILE A 10 2.88 10.41 -3.40
N LEU A 11 4.06 10.16 -3.98
CA LEU A 11 5.23 9.62 -3.28
C LEU A 11 5.77 10.67 -2.28
N TRP A 12 5.44 10.55 -1.00
CA TRP A 12 6.10 11.33 0.06
C TRP A 12 6.42 10.45 1.27
N GLY A 13 7.66 10.60 1.74
CA GLY A 13 8.14 10.08 3.01
C GLY A 13 7.47 10.78 4.20
N GLY A 14 7.40 10.05 5.31
CA GLY A 14 6.80 10.48 6.56
C GLY A 14 5.55 9.66 6.89
N VAL A 15 5.77 8.58 7.68
CA VAL A 15 4.88 7.43 7.98
C VAL A 15 4.90 6.37 6.87
N PRO A 16 5.18 5.09 7.17
CA PRO A 16 5.01 4.01 6.20
C PRO A 16 3.51 3.86 5.92
N VAL A 17 2.98 4.68 5.02
CA VAL A 17 1.78 4.33 4.29
C VAL A 17 2.27 3.28 3.29
N PHE A 18 2.06 2.02 3.63
CA PHE A 18 2.26 0.90 2.72
C PHE A 18 1.33 1.12 1.53
N ALA A 19 1.83 1.74 0.46
CA ALA A 19 1.04 2.03 -0.71
C ALA A 19 0.91 0.75 -1.54
N GLN A 20 -0.06 -0.10 -1.21
CA GLN A 20 -0.52 -1.12 -2.14
C GLN A 20 -1.15 -0.40 -3.34
N MET A 21 -0.64 -0.67 -4.54
CA MET A 21 -1.24 -0.17 -5.77
C MET A 21 -2.34 -1.11 -6.21
N ILE A 22 -3.55 -0.58 -6.42
CA ILE A 22 -4.69 -1.34 -6.95
C ILE A 22 -4.86 -1.00 -8.43
N GLY A 23 -4.62 -1.98 -9.30
CA GLY A 23 -4.76 -1.84 -10.75
C GLY A 23 -6.19 -2.05 -11.25
N SER A 24 -6.59 -1.40 -12.33
CA SER A 24 -7.87 -1.73 -13.01
C SER A 24 -7.80 -2.99 -13.89
N SER A 25 -6.58 -3.48 -14.11
CA SER A 25 -6.24 -4.70 -14.83
C SER A 25 -5.39 -5.61 -13.95
N VAL A 26 -5.30 -6.86 -14.36
CA VAL A 26 -4.42 -7.87 -13.81
C VAL A 26 -3.58 -8.47 -14.93
N GLU A 27 -2.27 -8.57 -14.72
CA GLU A 27 -1.31 -9.01 -15.73
C GLU A 27 -0.83 -10.43 -15.44
N ILE A 28 -1.09 -11.37 -16.36
CA ILE A 28 -0.41 -12.66 -16.37
C ILE A 28 0.90 -12.48 -17.15
N THR A 29 2.04 -12.67 -16.49
CA THR A 29 3.35 -12.46 -17.12
C THR A 29 4.11 -13.75 -17.36
N THR A 30 4.95 -13.74 -18.39
CA THR A 30 5.94 -14.78 -18.66
C THR A 30 7.30 -14.14 -18.82
N THR A 31 8.17 -14.32 -17.83
CA THR A 31 9.55 -13.81 -17.83
C THR A 31 10.51 -14.91 -18.24
N HIS A 32 11.39 -14.62 -19.20
CA HIS A 32 12.34 -15.60 -19.74
C HIS A 32 13.71 -15.48 -19.07
N SER A 33 14.37 -16.63 -18.88
CA SER A 33 15.81 -16.64 -18.57
C SER A 33 16.59 -16.00 -19.73
N GLN A 34 17.75 -15.41 -19.43
CA GLN A 34 18.52 -14.66 -20.43
C GLN A 34 18.95 -15.52 -21.62
N ASN A 35 19.27 -16.80 -21.40
CA ASN A 35 19.58 -17.75 -22.46
C ASN A 35 18.35 -18.30 -23.23
N GLY A 36 17.14 -17.89 -22.85
CA GLY A 36 15.87 -18.30 -23.46
C GLY A 36 15.51 -19.77 -23.29
N ARG A 37 16.20 -20.53 -22.42
CA ARG A 37 15.96 -21.96 -22.19
C ARG A 37 14.87 -22.22 -21.15
N TYR A 38 14.55 -21.24 -20.31
CA TYR A 38 13.55 -21.35 -19.27
C TYR A 38 12.62 -20.14 -19.26
N SER A 39 11.43 -20.33 -18.71
CA SER A 39 10.43 -19.27 -18.55
C SER A 39 9.65 -19.43 -17.27
N LEU A 40 9.38 -18.33 -16.59
CA LEU A 40 8.53 -18.25 -15.41
C LEU A 40 7.22 -17.58 -15.79
N LYS A 41 6.11 -18.31 -15.69
CA LYS A 41 4.75 -17.77 -15.84
C LYS A 41 4.19 -17.43 -14.45
N SER A 42 3.82 -16.18 -14.23
CA SER A 42 3.22 -15.66 -12.99
C SER A 42 1.72 -15.39 -13.21
N VAL A 43 0.87 -15.95 -12.36
CA VAL A 43 -0.60 -15.80 -12.41
C VAL A 43 -1.09 -15.23 -11.08
N PRO A 44 -1.30 -13.90 -10.97
CA PRO A 44 -1.86 -13.28 -9.77
C PRO A 44 -3.34 -13.61 -9.56
N PHE A 45 -3.78 -13.60 -8.31
CA PHE A 45 -5.20 -13.79 -7.91
C PHE A 45 -5.85 -12.52 -7.37
N ASP A 46 -5.15 -11.40 -7.42
CA ASP A 46 -5.62 -10.06 -7.10
C ASP A 46 -5.07 -9.06 -8.13
N ASN A 47 -5.35 -7.79 -7.89
CA ASN A 47 -4.87 -6.65 -8.67
C ASN A 47 -4.09 -5.67 -7.77
N GLU A 48 -3.57 -6.16 -6.64
CA GLU A 48 -2.83 -5.38 -5.67
C GLU A 48 -1.33 -5.68 -5.78
N ALA A 49 -0.48 -4.66 -5.63
CA ALA A 49 0.95 -4.84 -5.61
C ALA A 49 1.59 -3.99 -4.48
N PRO A 50 2.53 -4.55 -3.70
CA PRO A 50 3.03 -5.91 -3.77
C PRO A 50 2.06 -6.94 -3.17
N SER A 51 2.02 -8.14 -3.74
CA SER A 51 1.20 -9.25 -3.29
C SER A 51 1.92 -10.59 -3.41
N LEU A 52 1.54 -11.51 -2.51
CA LEU A 52 1.89 -12.93 -2.60
C LEU A 52 0.78 -13.75 -3.26
N LEU A 53 -0.39 -13.15 -3.52
CA LEU A 53 -1.59 -13.89 -3.90
C LEU A 53 -1.51 -14.32 -5.37
N GLY A 54 -1.32 -15.61 -5.59
CA GLY A 54 -1.26 -16.15 -6.94
C GLY A 54 -0.53 -17.46 -7.02
N LYS A 55 -0.17 -17.85 -8.24
CA LYS A 55 0.59 -19.05 -8.52
C LYS A 55 1.53 -18.84 -9.69
N SER A 56 2.76 -19.34 -9.55
CA SER A 56 3.78 -19.24 -10.57
C SER A 56 4.33 -20.60 -10.97
N TYR A 57 4.81 -20.68 -12.19
CA TYR A 57 5.18 -21.92 -12.86
C TYR A 57 6.48 -21.70 -13.64
N VAL A 58 7.47 -22.56 -13.44
CA VAL A 58 8.72 -22.50 -14.21
C VAL A 58 8.77 -23.64 -15.21
N PHE A 59 9.08 -23.34 -16.46
CA PHE A 59 9.13 -24.30 -17.57
C PHE A 59 10.51 -24.33 -18.21
N ALA A 60 10.92 -25.50 -18.67
CA ALA A 60 11.96 -25.63 -19.68
C ALA A 60 11.36 -25.42 -21.08
N LYS A 61 12.12 -24.81 -21.99
CA LYS A 61 11.70 -24.54 -23.36
C LYS A 61 11.25 -25.84 -24.05
N GLY A 62 10.04 -25.82 -24.58
CA GLY A 62 9.43 -26.97 -25.26
C GLY A 62 8.72 -27.97 -24.34
N ASN A 63 8.82 -27.82 -23.01
CA ASN A 63 8.07 -28.63 -22.06
C ASN A 63 6.69 -28.00 -21.76
N ARG A 64 5.65 -28.83 -21.65
CA ARG A 64 4.29 -28.41 -21.28
C ARG A 64 4.03 -28.50 -19.78
N THR A 65 4.79 -29.33 -19.07
CA THR A 65 4.66 -29.52 -17.62
C THR A 65 5.69 -28.61 -16.93
N PRO A 66 5.31 -27.89 -15.87
CA PRO A 66 6.26 -27.08 -15.12
C PRO A 66 7.31 -27.97 -14.44
N LEU A 67 8.55 -27.49 -14.37
CA LEU A 67 9.63 -28.07 -13.58
C LEU A 67 9.31 -28.01 -12.08
N TYR A 68 8.74 -26.88 -11.66
CA TYR A 68 8.24 -26.66 -10.30
C TYR A 68 7.24 -25.50 -10.30
N THR A 69 6.51 -25.40 -9.19
CA THR A 69 5.49 -24.37 -8.95
C THR A 69 5.79 -23.59 -7.69
N LEU A 70 5.28 -22.36 -7.62
CA LEU A 70 5.30 -21.52 -6.42
C LEU A 70 3.87 -21.12 -6.09
N GLU A 71 3.48 -21.25 -4.83
CA GLU A 71 2.18 -20.76 -4.33
C GLU A 71 2.23 -19.24 -4.06
N ARG A 72 2.75 -18.49 -5.04
CA ARG A 72 2.69 -17.04 -5.13
C ARG A 72 2.73 -16.55 -6.57
N ALA A 73 2.24 -15.34 -6.80
CA ALA A 73 2.55 -14.56 -8.01
C ALA A 73 3.68 -13.57 -7.76
N PHE A 74 4.24 -13.08 -8.85
CA PHE A 74 5.12 -11.92 -8.93
C PHE A 74 4.39 -10.82 -9.68
N ASP A 75 4.27 -9.68 -9.02
CA ASP A 75 3.42 -8.59 -9.51
C ASP A 75 4.05 -7.92 -10.72
N ALA A 76 3.21 -7.60 -11.70
CA ALA A 76 3.57 -6.81 -12.85
C ALA A 76 2.57 -5.69 -13.03
N VAL A 77 3.07 -4.45 -13.02
CA VAL A 77 2.27 -3.27 -13.29
C VAL A 77 2.40 -2.94 -14.77
N ALA A 78 1.26 -2.73 -15.43
CA ALA A 78 1.24 -2.45 -16.86
C ALA A 78 2.11 -1.21 -17.19
N GLY A 79 3.09 -1.40 -18.06
CA GLY A 79 4.01 -0.34 -18.48
C GLY A 79 5.20 -0.11 -17.55
N GLU A 80 5.32 -0.86 -16.45
CA GLU A 80 6.50 -0.84 -15.58
C GLU A 80 7.38 -2.07 -15.78
N ASN A 81 8.66 -1.94 -15.46
CA ASN A 81 9.59 -3.05 -15.54
C ASN A 81 9.37 -3.97 -14.33
N THR A 82 8.88 -5.19 -14.58
CA THR A 82 8.83 -6.23 -13.56
C THR A 82 10.27 -6.61 -13.22
N TYR A 83 10.78 -6.18 -12.06
CA TYR A 83 12.14 -6.51 -11.59
C TYR A 83 12.24 -7.98 -11.14
N LEU A 84 11.92 -8.88 -12.06
CA LEU A 84 11.88 -10.32 -11.91
C LEU A 84 12.93 -10.93 -12.84
N PHE A 85 13.75 -11.80 -12.27
CA PHE A 85 14.87 -12.43 -12.96
C PHE A 85 14.85 -13.93 -12.71
N LEU A 86 15.06 -14.71 -13.77
CA LEU A 86 15.17 -16.17 -13.74
C LEU A 86 16.58 -16.57 -14.18
N SER A 87 17.24 -17.42 -13.41
CA SER A 87 18.56 -17.95 -13.73
C SER A 87 18.57 -18.75 -15.05
N ASN A 88 19.73 -18.84 -15.69
CA ASN A 88 19.92 -19.56 -16.94
C ASN A 88 19.79 -21.08 -16.81
N ASP A 89 19.82 -21.64 -15.61
CA ASP A 89 19.46 -23.03 -15.31
C ASP A 89 18.00 -23.20 -14.88
N GLY A 90 17.25 -22.09 -14.73
CA GLY A 90 15.85 -22.08 -14.35
C GLY A 90 15.60 -22.45 -12.89
N GLU A 91 16.61 -22.51 -12.02
CA GLU A 91 16.43 -22.94 -10.63
C GLU A 91 16.18 -21.80 -9.64
N VAL A 92 16.66 -20.60 -9.92
CA VAL A 92 16.64 -19.47 -8.98
C VAL A 92 15.90 -18.29 -9.58
N ILE A 93 15.11 -17.65 -8.73
CA ILE A 93 14.33 -16.47 -9.06
C ILE A 93 14.76 -15.37 -8.11
N ILE A 94 15.06 -14.19 -8.64
CA ILE A 94 15.24 -12.96 -7.86
C ILE A 94 14.13 -11.99 -8.25
N TYR A 95 13.40 -11.49 -7.24
CA TYR A 95 12.32 -10.53 -7.40
C TYR A 95 12.56 -9.31 -6.50
N LEU A 96 12.56 -8.13 -7.09
CA LEU A 96 12.79 -6.87 -6.38
C LEU A 96 11.51 -6.05 -6.25
N ILE A 97 11.32 -5.47 -5.07
CA ILE A 97 10.21 -4.58 -4.74
C ILE A 97 10.81 -3.20 -4.44
N ALA A 98 10.77 -2.31 -5.43
CA ALA A 98 11.49 -1.04 -5.38
C ALA A 98 10.78 0.05 -4.56
N TRP A 99 9.46 -0.01 -4.42
CA TRP A 99 8.64 1.15 -4.03
C TRP A 99 7.92 1.01 -2.68
N GLY A 100 8.04 -0.14 -2.00
CA GLY A 100 7.28 -0.40 -0.78
C GLY A 100 7.22 -1.87 -0.42
N GLU A 101 8.35 -2.43 0.04
CA GLU A 101 8.37 -3.74 0.69
C GLU A 101 7.39 -3.77 1.87
N ASN A 102 6.73 -4.92 2.09
CA ASN A 102 5.79 -5.10 3.19
C ASN A 102 6.25 -6.27 4.07
N GLU A 103 7.43 -6.10 4.68
CA GLU A 103 8.05 -7.11 5.55
C GLU A 103 7.15 -7.47 6.73
N LYS A 104 6.42 -6.49 7.27
CA LYS A 104 5.59 -6.68 8.46
C LYS A 104 4.31 -7.47 8.20
N GLN A 105 3.67 -7.27 7.05
CA GLN A 105 2.37 -7.90 6.76
C GLN A 105 2.51 -9.16 5.91
N GLN A 106 3.44 -9.17 4.95
CA GLN A 106 3.60 -10.26 3.99
C GLN A 106 4.95 -10.97 4.10
N GLY A 107 5.88 -10.51 4.95
CA GLY A 107 7.25 -11.04 5.00
C GLY A 107 8.08 -10.76 3.75
N LEU A 108 7.58 -9.89 2.87
CA LEU A 108 8.25 -9.50 1.63
C LEU A 108 9.33 -8.46 1.91
N GLN A 109 10.56 -8.78 1.55
CA GLN A 109 11.70 -7.86 1.65
C GLN A 109 11.93 -7.15 0.31
N SER A 110 12.87 -6.20 0.26
CA SER A 110 13.25 -5.46 -0.94
C SER A 110 13.73 -6.36 -2.07
N VAL A 111 14.53 -7.37 -1.74
CA VAL A 111 15.01 -8.37 -2.69
C VAL A 111 14.64 -9.75 -2.15
N ASN A 112 13.84 -10.50 -2.89
CA ASN A 112 13.36 -11.82 -2.51
C ASN A 112 13.93 -12.87 -3.45
N ILE A 113 14.54 -13.91 -2.89
CA ILE A 113 15.21 -14.97 -3.64
C ILE A 113 14.54 -16.30 -3.36
N TYR A 114 14.25 -17.02 -4.44
CA TYR A 114 13.64 -18.34 -4.41
C TYR A 114 14.55 -19.33 -5.13
N ARG A 115 14.59 -20.58 -4.65
CA ARG A 115 15.22 -21.70 -5.36
C ARG A 115 14.24 -22.86 -5.47
N ARG A 116 13.99 -23.34 -6.70
CA ARG A 116 13.09 -24.46 -7.00
C ARG A 116 11.72 -24.35 -6.32
N GLY A 117 11.24 -23.11 -6.26
CA GLY A 117 9.94 -22.73 -5.71
C GLY A 117 9.87 -22.52 -4.20
N GLN A 118 10.96 -22.70 -3.48
CA GLN A 118 11.05 -22.40 -2.05
C GLN A 118 11.72 -21.05 -1.82
N PHE A 119 11.23 -20.29 -0.84
CA PHE A 119 11.91 -19.07 -0.39
C PHE A 119 13.28 -19.44 0.18
N LEU A 120 14.33 -18.87 -0.38
CA LEU A 120 15.71 -19.11 0.03
C LEU A 120 16.16 -18.07 1.05
N ARG A 121 16.01 -16.80 0.69
CA ARG A 121 16.42 -15.64 1.48
C ARG A 121 15.82 -14.38 0.91
N GLY A 122 15.61 -13.38 1.76
CA GLY A 122 15.44 -12.00 1.30
C GLY A 122 16.49 -11.10 1.92
N TYR A 123 16.55 -9.87 1.40
CA TYR A 123 17.37 -8.80 1.91
C TYR A 123 16.49 -7.57 2.06
N SER A 124 16.49 -6.97 3.25
CA SER A 124 15.84 -5.69 3.47
C SER A 124 16.58 -4.58 2.73
N LYS A 125 15.90 -3.45 2.52
CA LYS A 125 16.52 -2.25 1.97
C LYS A 125 17.75 -1.82 2.78
N ASP A 126 17.68 -1.90 4.11
CA ASP A 126 18.75 -1.47 5.00
C ASP A 126 19.96 -2.42 4.94
N GLU A 127 19.72 -3.74 4.83
CA GLU A 127 20.80 -4.73 4.65
C GLU A 127 21.59 -4.50 3.35
N ILE A 128 20.92 -4.03 2.29
CA ILE A 128 21.54 -3.78 1.00
C ILE A 128 22.28 -2.45 0.99
N THR A 129 21.57 -1.38 1.35
CA THR A 129 22.05 0.00 1.17
C THR A 129 22.94 0.48 2.31
N GLY A 130 22.82 -0.11 3.51
CA GLY A 130 23.49 0.34 4.73
C GLY A 130 23.17 1.80 5.07
N CYS A 131 22.01 2.28 4.65
CA CYS A 131 21.64 3.68 4.65
C CYS A 131 21.09 4.12 6.02
N ASP A 132 21.45 5.33 6.46
CA ASP A 132 20.90 5.93 7.68
C ASP A 132 19.71 6.84 7.31
N GLU A 133 18.49 6.32 7.43
CA GLU A 133 17.28 7.04 7.05
C GLU A 133 17.02 8.33 7.86
N GLN A 134 17.75 8.55 8.96
CA GLN A 134 17.66 9.81 9.71
C GLN A 134 18.48 10.92 9.06
N LYS A 135 19.51 10.55 8.28
CA LYS A 135 20.49 11.46 7.70
C LYS A 135 20.39 11.61 6.20
N GLU A 136 19.92 10.58 5.48
CA GLU A 136 19.97 10.51 4.02
C GLU A 136 18.74 9.81 3.42
N ARG A 137 18.52 10.01 2.11
CA ARG A 137 17.45 9.33 1.37
C ARG A 137 17.85 7.90 1.02
N CYS A 138 17.07 6.95 1.51
CA CYS A 138 17.33 5.51 1.38
C CYS A 138 16.30 4.88 0.44
N GLU A 139 16.55 4.93 -0.87
CA GLU A 139 15.74 4.24 -1.88
C GLU A 139 16.53 3.05 -2.44
N LEU A 140 15.86 1.90 -2.58
CA LEU A 140 16.48 0.66 -3.06
C LEU A 140 16.97 0.79 -4.51
N VAL A 141 16.19 1.47 -5.35
CA VAL A 141 16.46 1.64 -6.77
C VAL A 141 16.68 3.11 -7.06
N TYR A 142 17.80 3.40 -7.71
CA TYR A 142 18.13 4.73 -8.17
C TYR A 142 17.07 5.27 -9.15
N SER A 143 16.59 6.49 -8.89
CA SER A 143 15.68 7.21 -9.77
C SER A 143 16.18 8.63 -10.01
N ASN A 144 16.30 9.02 -11.28
CA ASN A 144 16.71 10.36 -11.70
C ASN A 144 15.68 11.05 -12.60
N PHE A 145 14.43 10.56 -12.64
CA PHE A 145 13.41 11.03 -13.58
C PHE A 145 13.29 12.56 -13.62
N GLU A 146 13.16 13.21 -12.46
CA GLU A 146 13.05 14.66 -12.34
C GLU A 146 14.28 15.42 -12.85
N GLN A 147 15.46 14.81 -12.72
CA GLN A 147 16.73 15.42 -13.06
C GLN A 147 16.99 15.35 -14.56
N VAL A 148 16.66 14.22 -15.20
CA VAL A 148 17.05 13.96 -16.60
C VAL A 148 15.93 14.08 -17.62
N ILE A 149 14.66 14.02 -17.20
CA ILE A 149 13.51 14.06 -18.12
C ILE A 149 12.98 15.49 -18.28
N ASP A 150 12.80 15.90 -19.53
CA ASP A 150 12.11 17.13 -19.89
C ASP A 150 10.59 16.86 -19.88
N LYS A 151 9.93 17.20 -18.77
CA LYS A 151 8.50 16.88 -18.55
C LYS A 151 7.58 17.47 -19.61
N GLU A 152 7.87 18.70 -20.04
CA GLU A 152 7.07 19.41 -21.03
C GLU A 152 7.19 18.74 -22.40
N LYS A 153 8.42 18.54 -22.89
CA LYS A 153 8.64 17.84 -24.17
C LYS A 153 8.17 16.39 -24.13
N SER A 154 8.26 15.77 -22.96
CA SER A 154 7.77 14.39 -22.77
C SER A 154 6.25 14.29 -22.76
N ARG A 155 5.54 15.42 -22.61
CA ARG A 155 4.08 15.47 -22.42
C ARG A 155 3.64 14.59 -21.24
N TRP A 156 4.40 14.67 -20.16
CA TRP A 156 4.14 13.90 -18.94
C TRP A 156 2.71 14.13 -18.43
N GLY A 157 2.07 13.06 -17.97
CA GLY A 157 0.68 13.10 -17.51
C GLY A 157 -0.38 13.11 -18.63
N THR A 158 0.01 12.91 -19.90
CA THR A 158 -0.93 12.84 -21.02
C THR A 158 -0.90 11.47 -21.72
N PRO A 159 -1.97 11.06 -22.42
CA PRO A 159 -1.98 9.83 -23.24
C PRO A 159 -0.96 9.82 -24.38
N LYS A 160 -0.31 10.95 -24.68
CA LYS A 160 0.72 11.09 -25.72
C LYS A 160 2.13 11.11 -25.12
N TYR A 161 2.30 10.66 -23.88
CA TYR A 161 3.59 10.59 -23.22
C TYR A 161 4.62 9.86 -24.09
N ARG A 162 5.77 10.49 -24.27
CA ARG A 162 6.97 9.88 -24.84
C ARG A 162 8.16 10.42 -24.07
N ARG A 163 8.99 9.55 -23.50
CA ARG A 163 10.14 9.98 -22.71
C ARG A 163 11.13 10.78 -23.55
N VAL A 164 11.41 12.01 -23.15
CA VAL A 164 12.40 12.92 -23.77
C VAL A 164 13.39 13.37 -22.70
N PHE A 165 14.67 13.12 -22.93
CA PHE A 165 15.75 13.59 -22.05
C PHE A 165 16.02 15.09 -22.25
N LYS A 166 16.51 15.75 -21.20
CA LYS A 166 17.09 17.10 -21.30
C LYS A 166 18.36 17.06 -22.18
N ALA A 167 18.74 18.20 -22.75
CA ALA A 167 19.78 18.26 -23.79
C ALA A 167 21.17 17.81 -23.30
N ASP A 168 21.51 18.10 -22.04
CA ASP A 168 22.87 17.94 -21.49
C ASP A 168 22.97 16.80 -20.46
N VAL A 169 22.18 15.73 -20.62
CA VAL A 169 22.21 14.58 -19.71
C VAL A 169 23.47 13.76 -19.96
N ASP A 170 24.26 13.56 -18.91
CA ASP A 170 25.46 12.73 -18.91
C ASP A 170 25.16 11.26 -19.30
N GLU A 171 26.13 10.58 -19.92
CA GLU A 171 25.98 9.19 -20.37
C GLU A 171 25.65 8.24 -19.21
N LYS A 172 26.27 8.44 -18.06
CA LYS A 172 26.02 7.62 -16.86
C LYS A 172 24.61 7.81 -16.34
N GLU A 173 24.16 9.05 -16.29
CA GLU A 173 22.80 9.39 -15.88
C GLU A 173 21.76 8.80 -16.82
N ARG A 174 22.05 8.84 -18.12
CA ARG A 174 21.19 8.23 -19.12
C ARG A 174 21.15 6.71 -18.98
N PHE A 175 22.30 6.07 -18.76
CA PHE A 175 22.38 4.64 -18.47
C PHE A 175 21.56 4.27 -17.24
N LEU A 176 21.71 5.00 -16.13
CA LEU A 176 20.98 4.73 -14.89
C LEU A 176 19.47 4.96 -15.03
N SER A 177 19.04 5.89 -15.89
CA SER A 177 17.62 6.11 -16.18
C SER A 177 16.95 4.92 -16.86
N ASP A 178 17.72 4.10 -17.58
CA ASP A 178 17.23 2.90 -18.27
C ASP A 178 17.55 1.61 -17.51
N PHE A 179 18.72 1.54 -16.86
CA PHE A 179 19.31 0.31 -16.34
C PHE A 179 19.79 0.46 -14.89
N ALA A 180 19.03 1.16 -14.05
CA ALA A 180 19.23 1.13 -12.60
C ALA A 180 19.17 -0.31 -12.05
N VAL A 181 18.34 -1.16 -12.67
CA VAL A 181 18.27 -2.61 -12.41
C VAL A 181 18.29 -3.39 -13.72
N PHE A 182 19.22 -4.33 -13.86
CA PHE A 182 19.30 -5.21 -15.03
C PHE A 182 20.01 -6.53 -14.69
N SER A 183 20.06 -7.48 -15.64
CA SER A 183 20.83 -8.72 -15.47
C SER A 183 21.72 -9.05 -16.67
N TYR A 184 22.87 -9.67 -16.40
CA TYR A 184 23.79 -10.19 -17.41
C TYR A 184 24.55 -11.40 -16.88
N ASP A 185 24.50 -12.51 -17.61
CA ASP A 185 25.19 -13.77 -17.33
C ASP A 185 24.99 -14.26 -15.88
N ASP A 186 23.73 -14.42 -15.50
CA ASP A 186 23.31 -14.81 -14.14
C ASP A 186 23.72 -13.83 -13.02
N ILE A 187 24.08 -12.59 -13.34
CA ILE A 187 24.30 -11.54 -12.34
C ILE A 187 23.21 -10.47 -12.48
N VAL A 188 22.49 -10.18 -11.40
CA VAL A 188 21.59 -9.02 -11.30
C VAL A 188 22.37 -7.85 -10.72
N TYR A 189 22.31 -6.71 -11.38
CA TYR A 189 22.92 -5.45 -10.97
C TYR A 189 21.79 -4.52 -10.49
N LEU A 190 21.88 -4.07 -9.24
CA LEU A 190 20.93 -3.14 -8.62
C LEU A 190 21.70 -1.89 -8.19
N THR A 191 21.36 -0.73 -8.71
CA THR A 191 21.94 0.56 -8.29
C THR A 191 21.00 1.25 -7.31
N ASP A 192 21.50 1.60 -6.12
CA ASP A 192 20.74 2.30 -5.07
C ASP A 192 20.76 3.84 -5.22
N SER A 193 20.02 4.55 -4.36
CA SER A 193 20.01 6.04 -4.35
C SER A 193 21.38 6.67 -4.13
N LYS A 194 22.34 5.94 -3.54
CA LYS A 194 23.71 6.38 -3.25
C LYS A 194 24.67 6.05 -4.41
N LYS A 195 24.14 5.57 -5.55
CA LYS A 195 24.91 5.11 -6.71
C LYS A 195 25.92 4.01 -6.36
N ARG A 196 25.58 3.16 -5.39
CA ARG A 196 26.25 1.88 -5.16
C ARG A 196 25.54 0.81 -5.97
N VAL A 197 26.31 -0.06 -6.61
CA VAL A 197 25.80 -1.17 -7.40
C VAL A 197 26.00 -2.46 -6.60
N HIS A 198 24.91 -3.17 -6.38
CA HIS A 198 24.83 -4.44 -5.65
C HIS A 198 24.68 -5.58 -6.66
N LEU A 199 25.60 -6.54 -6.62
CA LEU A 199 25.64 -7.67 -7.56
C LEU A 199 25.07 -8.91 -6.87
N PHE A 200 23.94 -9.42 -7.37
CA PHE A 200 23.34 -10.66 -6.90
C PHE A 200 23.60 -11.78 -7.89
N ASP A 201 24.01 -12.94 -7.38
CA ASP A 201 24.25 -14.15 -8.17
C ASP A 201 22.95 -14.95 -8.30
N LEU A 202 22.50 -15.17 -9.54
CA LEU A 202 21.33 -15.97 -9.87
C LEU A 202 21.60 -17.48 -9.82
N LYS A 203 22.84 -17.97 -9.79
CA LYS A 203 23.11 -19.40 -9.56
C LYS A 203 23.09 -19.72 -8.08
N GLU A 204 23.82 -18.93 -7.30
CA GLU A 204 23.99 -19.14 -5.87
C GLU A 204 22.82 -18.58 -5.05
N GLY A 205 22.09 -17.58 -5.57
CA GLY A 205 20.95 -16.96 -4.92
C GLY A 205 21.34 -16.08 -3.73
N ARG A 206 22.39 -15.27 -3.88
CA ARG A 206 22.91 -14.40 -2.82
C ARG A 206 23.54 -13.12 -3.35
N LEU A 207 23.65 -12.11 -2.49
CA LEU A 207 24.49 -10.94 -2.71
C LEU A 207 25.97 -11.37 -2.76
N LEU A 208 26.68 -10.96 -3.82
CA LEU A 208 28.11 -11.24 -3.99
C LEU A 208 28.97 -10.13 -3.38
N ARG A 209 28.74 -8.89 -3.82
CA ARG A 209 29.48 -7.71 -3.41
C ARG A 209 28.74 -6.44 -3.82
N SER A 210 29.24 -5.30 -3.34
CA SER A 210 28.77 -3.98 -3.72
C SER A 210 29.94 -3.06 -4.00
N ASP A 211 29.80 -2.19 -5.00
CA ASP A 211 30.86 -1.28 -5.46
C ASP A 211 30.26 0.05 -5.90
N SER A 212 31.08 1.08 -6.15
CA SER A 212 30.55 2.33 -6.69
C SER A 212 30.17 2.17 -8.17
N PHE A 213 29.08 2.82 -8.58
CA PHE A 213 28.66 2.83 -9.98
C PHE A 213 29.77 3.36 -10.89
N ASP A 214 30.46 4.42 -10.48
CA ASP A 214 31.55 5.01 -11.26
C ASP A 214 32.70 4.03 -11.53
N HIS A 215 33.03 3.18 -10.57
CA HIS A 215 34.07 2.17 -10.73
C HIS A 215 33.64 1.05 -11.70
N LEU A 216 32.37 0.65 -11.65
CA LEU A 216 31.86 -0.44 -12.48
C LEU A 216 31.39 -0.01 -13.87
N PHE A 217 31.09 1.26 -14.10
CA PHE A 217 30.40 1.75 -15.31
C PHE A 217 31.05 1.24 -16.61
N ALA A 218 32.37 1.36 -16.73
CA ALA A 218 33.09 0.92 -17.92
C ALA A 218 32.91 -0.59 -18.22
N GLN A 219 32.67 -1.41 -17.20
CA GLN A 219 32.50 -2.86 -17.32
C GLN A 219 31.04 -3.27 -17.60
N ILE A 220 30.07 -2.38 -17.35
CA ILE A 220 28.63 -2.68 -17.41
C ILE A 220 27.87 -1.90 -18.48
N LYS A 221 28.42 -0.80 -19.01
CA LYS A 221 27.74 0.07 -19.96
C LYS A 221 27.20 -0.68 -21.20
N ASP A 222 27.93 -1.68 -21.69
CA ASP A 222 27.54 -2.48 -22.86
C ASP A 222 26.71 -3.73 -22.49
N LYS A 223 26.43 -3.92 -21.18
CA LYS A 223 25.70 -5.09 -20.66
C LYS A 223 24.23 -4.81 -20.34
N GLY A 224 23.85 -3.53 -20.17
CA GLY A 224 22.50 -3.11 -19.79
C GLY A 224 21.42 -3.65 -20.72
N ARG A 225 20.47 -4.41 -20.15
CA ARG A 225 19.33 -4.99 -20.87
C ARG A 225 18.19 -5.33 -19.92
N HIS A 226 16.96 -5.14 -20.37
CA HIS A 226 15.78 -5.55 -19.60
C HIS A 226 15.56 -7.06 -19.69
N SER A 227 14.90 -7.62 -18.68
CA SER A 227 14.35 -8.98 -18.78
C SER A 227 13.35 -9.05 -19.91
N GLN A 228 13.40 -10.14 -20.70
CA GLN A 228 12.36 -10.40 -21.68
C GLN A 228 11.12 -10.91 -20.95
N THR A 229 10.08 -10.09 -20.90
CA THR A 229 8.81 -10.42 -20.27
C THR A 229 7.67 -10.17 -21.24
N GLU A 230 6.82 -11.18 -21.42
CA GLU A 230 5.54 -11.07 -22.11
C GLU A 230 4.43 -10.88 -21.08
N SER A 231 3.42 -10.05 -21.37
CA SER A 231 2.26 -9.89 -20.50
C SER A 231 0.94 -10.07 -21.25
N GLN A 232 -0.04 -10.63 -20.55
CA GLN A 232 -1.43 -10.70 -20.98
C GLN A 232 -2.29 -9.99 -19.96
N SER A 233 -2.89 -8.89 -20.40
CA SER A 233 -3.73 -8.05 -19.57
C SER A 233 -5.17 -8.54 -19.56
N PHE A 234 -5.74 -8.70 -18.38
CA PHE A 234 -7.15 -9.00 -18.18
C PHE A 234 -7.79 -7.90 -17.34
N LYS A 235 -9.09 -7.67 -17.55
CA LYS A 235 -9.84 -6.78 -16.66
C LYS A 235 -9.92 -7.41 -15.27
N ALA A 236 -9.52 -6.67 -14.24
CA ALA A 236 -9.67 -7.14 -12.87
C ALA A 236 -11.16 -7.34 -12.53
N PRO A 237 -11.54 -8.45 -11.88
CA PRO A 237 -12.87 -8.61 -11.32
C PRO A 237 -13.23 -7.46 -10.37
N ILE A 238 -14.42 -6.90 -10.56
CA ILE A 238 -14.95 -5.82 -9.70
C ILE A 238 -16.19 -6.35 -8.99
N TYR A 239 -16.13 -6.39 -7.66
CA TYR A 239 -17.24 -6.73 -6.79
C TYR A 239 -17.56 -5.51 -5.94
N LEU A 240 -18.67 -4.82 -6.24
CA LEU A 240 -19.14 -3.69 -5.42
C LEU A 240 -19.82 -4.17 -4.13
N ASP A 241 -20.50 -5.32 -4.23
CA ASP A 241 -21.09 -6.06 -3.13
C ASP A 241 -20.47 -7.46 -3.12
N PHE A 242 -20.61 -8.19 -2.02
CA PHE A 242 -20.17 -9.58 -1.97
C PHE A 242 -20.91 -10.40 -3.05
N PRO A 243 -20.23 -11.35 -3.73
CA PRO A 243 -20.84 -12.22 -4.73
C PRO A 243 -22.17 -12.82 -4.27
N LYS A 244 -23.20 -12.76 -5.12
CA LYS A 244 -24.48 -13.43 -4.88
C LYS A 244 -24.31 -14.94 -4.82
N LEU A 245 -25.21 -15.64 -4.15
CA LEU A 245 -25.28 -17.09 -4.21
C LEU A 245 -25.65 -17.55 -5.62
N LYS A 246 -25.29 -18.80 -5.99
CA LYS A 246 -25.61 -19.37 -7.31
C LYS A 246 -27.11 -19.42 -7.62
N ASN A 247 -27.97 -19.48 -6.61
CA ASN A 247 -29.43 -19.41 -6.77
C ASN A 247 -29.92 -17.96 -7.03
N GLY A 248 -29.04 -16.97 -7.09
CA GLY A 248 -29.33 -15.56 -7.32
C GLY A 248 -29.64 -14.75 -6.06
N SER A 249 -29.72 -15.37 -4.88
CA SER A 249 -29.99 -14.62 -3.64
C SER A 249 -28.77 -13.80 -3.20
N LYS A 250 -29.03 -12.69 -2.51
CA LYS A 250 -27.99 -11.86 -1.90
C LYS A 250 -27.32 -12.60 -0.75
N ALA A 251 -25.98 -12.56 -0.69
CA ALA A 251 -25.22 -13.25 0.35
C ALA A 251 -25.53 -12.66 1.72
N GLU A 252 -25.60 -11.35 1.83
CA GLU A 252 -25.84 -10.60 3.06
C GLU A 252 -27.19 -10.99 3.69
N THR A 253 -28.25 -11.00 2.89
CA THR A 253 -29.61 -11.35 3.36
C THR A 253 -29.72 -12.84 3.71
N SER A 254 -29.09 -13.70 2.91
CA SER A 254 -29.12 -15.16 3.14
C SER A 254 -28.33 -15.52 4.41
N LEU A 255 -27.17 -14.90 4.61
CA LEU A 255 -26.35 -15.06 5.80
C LEU A 255 -27.04 -14.48 7.04
N ALA A 256 -27.67 -13.30 6.94
CA ALA A 256 -28.43 -12.72 8.04
C ALA A 256 -29.53 -13.69 8.53
N ALA A 257 -30.30 -14.27 7.60
CA ALA A 257 -31.31 -15.27 7.94
C ALA A 257 -30.68 -16.52 8.59
N TRP A 258 -29.54 -16.99 8.06
CA TRP A 258 -28.80 -18.15 8.59
C TRP A 258 -28.35 -17.97 10.04
N ILE A 259 -27.94 -16.76 10.43
CA ILE A 259 -27.51 -16.45 11.80
C ILE A 259 -28.61 -15.89 12.70
N GLY A 260 -29.85 -15.75 12.19
CA GLY A 260 -31.00 -15.25 12.94
C GLY A 260 -31.02 -13.73 13.16
N MET A 261 -30.47 -12.97 12.22
CA MET A 261 -30.34 -11.51 12.27
C MET A 261 -30.95 -10.83 11.05
N LYS A 262 -30.97 -9.49 11.04
CA LYS A 262 -31.30 -8.68 9.85
C LYS A 262 -30.02 -8.11 9.25
N SER A 263 -29.86 -8.25 7.93
CA SER A 263 -28.80 -7.56 7.19
C SER A 263 -29.08 -6.07 7.14
N VAL A 264 -28.04 -5.26 7.25
CA VAL A 264 -28.10 -3.80 7.13
C VAL A 264 -27.32 -3.39 5.87
N ALA A 265 -27.94 -2.57 5.03
CA ALA A 265 -27.23 -1.97 3.90
C ALA A 265 -26.48 -0.72 4.37
N MET A 266 -25.23 -0.52 3.90
CA MET A 266 -24.44 0.66 4.26
C MET A 266 -25.13 1.99 3.94
N SER A 267 -26.01 2.02 2.93
CA SER A 267 -26.72 3.23 2.51
C SER A 267 -28.01 3.51 3.30
N ASP A 268 -28.41 2.63 4.21
CA ASP A 268 -29.68 2.75 4.94
C ASP A 268 -29.54 3.72 6.13
N LYS A 269 -30.02 4.96 5.94
CA LYS A 269 -30.03 5.97 7.00
C LYS A 269 -30.92 5.57 8.19
N GLU A 270 -31.96 4.77 7.96
CA GLU A 270 -32.78 4.27 9.05
C GLU A 270 -32.03 3.22 9.89
N ALA A 271 -30.87 2.76 9.45
CA ALA A 271 -30.04 1.85 10.24
C ALA A 271 -29.28 2.57 11.38
N GLU A 272 -29.16 3.90 11.34
CA GLU A 272 -28.44 4.67 12.37
C GLU A 272 -29.11 4.63 13.75
N GLN A 273 -30.43 4.38 13.81
CA GLN A 273 -31.18 4.20 15.07
C GLN A 273 -30.97 2.82 15.72
N PHE A 274 -30.29 1.89 15.06
CA PHE A 274 -30.09 0.52 15.56
C PHE A 274 -28.61 0.26 15.88
N LYS A 275 -28.36 -0.59 16.90
CA LYS A 275 -27.02 -1.13 17.11
C LYS A 275 -26.73 -2.05 15.93
N GLN A 276 -25.56 -1.84 15.34
CA GLN A 276 -25.06 -2.66 14.26
C GLN A 276 -23.89 -3.49 14.76
N TYR A 277 -23.79 -4.70 14.22
CA TYR A 277 -22.69 -5.63 14.39
C TYR A 277 -22.07 -5.88 13.04
N SER A 278 -20.76 -6.06 13.00
CA SER A 278 -20.04 -6.29 11.75
C SER A 278 -19.07 -7.45 11.87
N PHE A 279 -18.80 -8.06 10.71
CA PHE A 279 -17.61 -8.87 10.52
C PHE A 279 -16.99 -8.55 9.17
N SER A 280 -15.67 -8.77 9.05
CA SER A 280 -14.94 -8.81 7.79
C SER A 280 -14.53 -10.24 7.47
N VAL A 281 -14.48 -10.56 6.19
CA VAL A 281 -14.00 -11.86 5.69
C VAL A 281 -13.13 -11.65 4.46
N SER A 282 -11.98 -12.32 4.42
CA SER A 282 -11.16 -12.42 3.22
C SER A 282 -11.03 -13.87 2.77
N GLY A 283 -10.92 -14.09 1.46
CA GLY A 283 -10.83 -15.46 0.94
C GLY A 283 -10.80 -15.56 -0.58
N TYR A 284 -10.62 -16.78 -1.07
CA TYR A 284 -10.58 -17.06 -2.50
C TYR A 284 -11.94 -17.48 -3.04
N LEU A 285 -12.46 -16.74 -4.02
CA LEU A 285 -13.57 -17.18 -4.85
C LEU A 285 -13.01 -17.94 -6.07
N ALA A 286 -13.26 -19.25 -6.13
CA ALA A 286 -12.91 -20.06 -7.29
C ALA A 286 -13.89 -19.84 -8.46
N GLN A 287 -13.44 -20.09 -9.69
CA GLN A 287 -14.32 -20.02 -10.88
C GLN A 287 -15.58 -20.89 -10.77
N ASN A 288 -15.50 -22.01 -10.07
CA ASN A 288 -16.65 -22.88 -9.84
C ASN A 288 -17.67 -22.32 -8.84
N GLY A 289 -17.37 -21.19 -8.19
CA GLY A 289 -18.20 -20.51 -7.20
C GLY A 289 -17.93 -20.87 -5.74
N LYS A 290 -16.99 -21.78 -5.44
CA LYS A 290 -16.63 -22.08 -4.05
C LYS A 290 -15.85 -20.90 -3.45
N PHE A 291 -16.22 -20.47 -2.25
CA PHE A 291 -15.46 -19.48 -1.50
C PHE A 291 -14.68 -20.16 -0.37
N GLU A 292 -13.37 -20.00 -0.40
CA GLU A 292 -12.44 -20.51 0.62
C GLU A 292 -12.04 -19.36 1.55
N VAL A 293 -12.60 -19.38 2.76
CA VAL A 293 -12.30 -18.38 3.79
C VAL A 293 -10.85 -18.52 4.26
N VAL A 294 -10.11 -17.41 4.21
CA VAL A 294 -8.73 -17.31 4.70
C VAL A 294 -8.70 -16.62 6.06
N SER A 295 -9.41 -15.50 6.21
CA SER A 295 -9.52 -14.75 7.45
C SER A 295 -10.97 -14.37 7.73
N LEU A 296 -11.32 -14.29 9.02
CA LEU A 296 -12.63 -13.80 9.46
C LEU A 296 -12.51 -13.16 10.84
N GLU A 297 -12.79 -11.86 10.90
CA GLU A 297 -12.83 -11.06 12.11
C GLU A 297 -14.27 -10.59 12.34
N ALA A 298 -14.83 -10.90 13.51
CA ALA A 298 -16.22 -10.61 13.82
C ALA A 298 -16.35 -9.98 15.20
N ASP A 299 -17.30 -9.07 15.35
CA ASP A 299 -17.72 -8.59 16.66
C ASP A 299 -18.04 -9.77 17.58
N ALA A 300 -17.67 -9.67 18.87
CA ALA A 300 -17.79 -10.76 19.83
C ALA A 300 -19.22 -11.32 19.99
N ALA A 301 -20.25 -10.53 19.65
CA ALA A 301 -21.64 -10.94 19.71
C ALA A 301 -22.09 -11.79 18.50
N LEU A 302 -21.31 -11.86 17.41
CA LEU A 302 -21.65 -12.60 16.20
C LEU A 302 -21.20 -14.08 16.29
N PRO A 303 -22.01 -15.03 15.79
CA PRO A 303 -21.70 -16.45 15.88
C PRO A 303 -20.70 -16.87 14.78
N LYS A 304 -19.40 -16.64 15.02
CA LYS A 304 -18.30 -16.92 14.06
C LYS A 304 -18.39 -18.29 13.39
N GLU A 305 -18.61 -19.36 14.16
CA GLU A 305 -18.70 -20.73 13.60
C GLU A 305 -19.88 -20.91 12.64
N LYS A 306 -21.03 -20.28 12.93
CA LYS A 306 -22.19 -20.32 12.03
C LYS A 306 -21.92 -19.55 10.74
N ILE A 307 -21.17 -18.45 10.82
CA ILE A 307 -20.78 -17.66 9.64
C ILE A 307 -19.82 -18.48 8.76
N LEU A 308 -18.81 -19.14 9.35
CA LEU A 308 -17.92 -20.04 8.60
C LEU A 308 -18.69 -21.19 7.92
N ALA A 309 -19.62 -21.81 8.64
CA ALA A 309 -20.47 -22.88 8.10
C ALA A 309 -21.32 -22.40 6.90
N PHE A 310 -21.75 -21.14 6.90
CA PHE A 310 -22.47 -20.56 5.76
C PHE A 310 -21.61 -20.55 4.49
N PHE A 311 -20.37 -20.07 4.55
CA PHE A 311 -19.47 -20.05 3.38
C PHE A 311 -19.09 -21.45 2.90
N GLN A 312 -19.00 -22.42 3.81
CA GLN A 312 -18.75 -23.83 3.46
C GLN A 312 -19.94 -24.50 2.77
N ALA A 313 -21.17 -24.13 3.14
CA ALA A 313 -22.40 -24.74 2.64
C ALA A 313 -22.91 -24.13 1.33
N HIS A 314 -22.39 -22.96 0.91
CA HIS A 314 -22.93 -22.20 -0.21
C HIS A 314 -21.90 -21.89 -1.29
N TRP A 315 -22.40 -21.80 -2.52
CA TRP A 315 -21.62 -21.43 -3.70
C TRP A 315 -22.11 -20.10 -4.24
N PHE A 316 -21.18 -19.34 -4.82
CA PHE A 316 -21.36 -17.96 -5.24
C PHE A 316 -21.18 -17.80 -6.76
N VAL A 317 -21.68 -16.70 -7.29
CA VAL A 317 -21.53 -16.30 -8.69
C VAL A 317 -20.11 -15.77 -8.90
N ALA A 318 -19.37 -16.39 -9.82
CA ALA A 318 -17.95 -16.09 -10.10
C ALA A 318 -17.69 -15.70 -11.57
N ASN A 319 -18.73 -15.26 -12.29
CA ASN A 319 -18.65 -14.96 -13.73
C ASN A 319 -17.76 -13.74 -14.07
N ALA A 320 -17.43 -12.90 -13.08
CA ALA A 320 -16.51 -11.78 -13.26
C ALA A 320 -15.04 -12.23 -13.31
N ILE A 321 -14.71 -13.45 -12.86
CA ILE A 321 -13.36 -14.00 -12.90
C ILE A 321 -13.01 -14.39 -14.35
N PRO A 322 -11.95 -13.83 -14.95
CA PRO A 322 -11.47 -14.25 -16.27
C PRO A 322 -11.22 -15.76 -16.34
N SER A 323 -11.55 -16.37 -17.50
CA SER A 323 -11.36 -17.82 -17.71
C SER A 323 -9.91 -18.28 -17.55
N ALA A 324 -8.94 -17.36 -17.72
CA ALA A 324 -7.52 -17.60 -17.55
C ALA A 324 -7.07 -17.71 -16.07
N LEU A 325 -7.91 -17.28 -15.11
CA LEU A 325 -7.59 -17.26 -13.68
C LEU A 325 -8.42 -18.30 -12.92
N GLU A 326 -7.76 -19.19 -12.18
CA GLU A 326 -8.43 -20.29 -11.45
C GLU A 326 -9.38 -19.76 -10.34
N LYS A 327 -8.98 -18.69 -9.69
CA LYS A 327 -9.66 -18.06 -8.56
C LYS A 327 -9.28 -16.58 -8.44
N TRP A 328 -10.04 -15.86 -7.63
CA TRP A 328 -9.81 -14.45 -7.30
C TRP A 328 -9.89 -14.26 -5.80
N TYR A 329 -8.99 -13.45 -5.24
CA TYR A 329 -8.99 -13.11 -3.83
C TYR A 329 -9.91 -11.91 -3.58
N LEU A 330 -10.79 -12.05 -2.60
CA LEU A 330 -11.63 -10.96 -2.11
C LEU A 330 -11.09 -10.59 -0.74
N ASP A 331 -10.58 -9.38 -0.62
CA ASP A 331 -10.03 -8.88 0.64
C ASP A 331 -11.05 -8.03 1.39
N ASP A 332 -11.05 -8.13 2.72
CA ASP A 332 -11.80 -7.30 3.66
C ASP A 332 -13.26 -7.05 3.25
N GLN A 333 -13.99 -8.12 2.97
CA GLN A 333 -15.41 -8.02 2.64
C GLN A 333 -16.23 -7.83 3.90
N TYR A 334 -16.86 -6.66 4.05
CA TYR A 334 -17.62 -6.27 5.24
C TYR A 334 -19.10 -6.65 5.14
N PHE A 335 -19.62 -7.20 6.24
CA PHE A 335 -21.04 -7.48 6.42
C PHE A 335 -21.56 -6.79 7.68
N TYR A 336 -22.76 -6.21 7.60
CA TYR A 336 -23.40 -5.48 8.69
C TYR A 336 -24.75 -6.10 9.05
N PHE A 337 -24.99 -6.27 10.34
CA PHE A 337 -26.18 -6.90 10.89
C PHE A 337 -26.74 -6.11 12.06
N ARG A 338 -28.02 -6.36 12.36
CA ARG A 338 -28.67 -5.93 13.59
C ARG A 338 -29.59 -7.02 14.13
N GLN A 339 -30.00 -6.88 15.39
CA GLN A 339 -30.98 -7.78 15.98
C GLN A 339 -32.28 -7.82 15.16
N LEU A 340 -32.91 -8.99 15.12
CA LEU A 340 -34.17 -9.22 14.42
C LEU A 340 -35.30 -8.34 14.97
N ASN A 341 -35.32 -8.14 16.30
CA ASN A 341 -36.29 -7.30 16.98
C ASN A 341 -35.83 -5.83 17.02
N ASP A 342 -36.63 -4.95 16.44
CA ASP A 342 -36.32 -3.51 16.33
C ASP A 342 -36.25 -2.80 17.69
N ARG A 343 -37.05 -3.24 18.68
CA ARG A 343 -37.01 -2.67 20.04
C ARG A 343 -35.68 -2.99 20.71
N THR A 344 -35.24 -4.24 20.64
CA THR A 344 -33.95 -4.67 21.19
C THR A 344 -32.80 -3.92 20.52
N ALA A 345 -32.79 -3.86 19.18
CA ALA A 345 -31.75 -3.16 18.42
C ALA A 345 -31.63 -1.66 18.79
N ARG A 346 -32.76 -0.97 19.03
CA ARG A 346 -32.77 0.43 19.49
C ARG A 346 -32.27 0.59 20.93
N GLN A 347 -32.64 -0.33 21.82
CA GLN A 347 -32.20 -0.32 23.22
C GLN A 347 -30.68 -0.51 23.31
N GLU A 348 -30.13 -1.45 22.56
CA GLU A 348 -28.67 -1.65 22.43
C GLU A 348 -27.99 -0.39 21.87
N LYS A 349 -28.59 0.29 20.87
CA LYS A 349 -28.04 1.54 20.33
C LYS A 349 -27.95 2.64 21.38
N GLN A 350 -29.00 2.80 22.18
CA GLN A 350 -29.03 3.79 23.24
C GLN A 350 -27.94 3.52 24.29
N GLN A 351 -27.74 2.25 24.66
CA GLN A 351 -26.68 1.87 25.59
C GLN A 351 -25.29 2.16 25.01
N GLU A 352 -25.05 1.82 23.74
CA GLU A 352 -23.80 2.16 23.04
C GLU A 352 -23.55 3.68 23.05
N LEU A 353 -24.55 4.50 22.72
CA LEU A 353 -24.42 5.96 22.70
C LEU A 353 -24.08 6.53 24.09
N ILE A 354 -24.65 5.95 25.16
CA ILE A 354 -24.32 6.33 26.54
C ILE A 354 -22.85 6.01 26.83
N GLN A 355 -22.38 4.81 26.48
CA GLN A 355 -20.99 4.40 26.68
C GLN A 355 -20.02 5.26 25.87
N GLN A 356 -20.33 5.53 24.60
CA GLN A 356 -19.52 6.40 23.74
C GLN A 356 -19.40 7.82 24.31
N ARG A 357 -20.49 8.38 24.86
CA ARG A 357 -20.45 9.70 25.51
C ARG A 357 -19.60 9.70 26.77
N GLN A 358 -19.67 8.64 27.58
CA GLN A 358 -18.85 8.49 28.78
C GLN A 358 -17.35 8.38 28.42
N GLU A 359 -17.01 7.56 27.43
CA GLU A 359 -15.63 7.42 26.96
C GLU A 359 -15.12 8.71 26.32
N TYR A 360 -15.93 9.38 25.49
CA TYR A 360 -15.60 10.70 24.94
C TYR A 360 -15.28 11.70 26.05
N ALA A 361 -16.16 11.82 27.06
CA ALA A 361 -15.97 12.74 28.17
C ALA A 361 -14.68 12.45 28.96
N LYS A 362 -14.35 11.17 29.16
CA LYS A 362 -13.10 10.74 29.79
C LYS A 362 -11.89 11.17 28.96
N ARG A 363 -11.92 10.98 27.64
CA ARG A 363 -10.79 11.31 26.74
C ARG A 363 -10.43 12.80 26.69
N LEU A 364 -11.38 13.69 27.00
CA LEU A 364 -11.13 15.13 26.99
C LEU A 364 -10.10 15.62 28.01
N THR A 365 -9.72 14.78 28.98
CA THR A 365 -8.77 15.13 30.04
C THR A 365 -7.53 14.22 30.09
N LEU A 366 -7.48 13.17 29.26
CA LEU A 366 -6.36 12.24 29.26
C LEU A 366 -5.11 12.87 28.63
N GLU A 367 -3.97 12.64 29.28
CA GLU A 367 -2.66 13.04 28.74
C GLU A 367 -2.13 12.05 27.70
N SER A 368 -2.64 10.83 27.71
CA SER A 368 -2.32 9.81 26.71
C SER A 368 -3.54 8.98 26.31
N ILE A 369 -3.60 8.60 25.03
CA ILE A 369 -4.62 7.70 24.49
C ILE A 369 -3.88 6.62 23.70
N ASN A 370 -4.16 5.35 24.00
CA ASN A 370 -3.52 4.18 23.36
C ASN A 370 -1.97 4.24 23.36
N GLY A 371 -1.38 4.78 24.42
CA GLY A 371 0.08 4.91 24.56
C GLY A 371 0.69 6.13 23.84
N ALA A 372 -0.09 6.90 23.07
CA ALA A 372 0.37 8.15 22.47
C ALA A 372 0.11 9.33 23.42
N TYR A 373 1.12 10.19 23.62
CA TYR A 373 0.93 11.48 24.31
C TYR A 373 0.02 12.38 23.47
N ILE A 374 -0.93 13.04 24.13
CA ILE A 374 -1.88 13.95 23.48
C ILE A 374 -1.46 15.38 23.84
N PRO A 375 -1.03 16.23 22.90
CA PRO A 375 -0.72 17.62 23.21
C PRO A 375 -1.91 18.37 23.83
N GLN A 376 -1.68 19.28 24.77
CA GLN A 376 -2.78 20.10 25.32
C GLN A 376 -3.13 21.33 24.45
N ASP A 377 -2.16 21.80 23.67
CA ASP A 377 -2.25 23.01 22.83
C ASP A 377 -1.31 22.93 21.62
N LEU A 378 -1.25 24.01 20.81
CA LEU A 378 -0.38 24.10 19.64
C LEU A 378 1.11 24.06 20.00
N GLY A 379 1.53 24.69 21.10
CA GLY A 379 2.93 24.69 21.52
C GLY A 379 3.43 23.28 21.81
N GLU A 380 2.65 22.49 22.54
CA GLU A 380 2.96 21.08 22.79
C GLU A 380 2.93 20.23 21.53
N CYS A 381 2.05 20.54 20.57
CA CYS A 381 2.04 19.85 19.28
C CYS A 381 3.41 19.95 18.60
N PHE A 382 4.02 21.13 18.61
CA PHE A 382 5.30 21.36 17.94
C PHE A 382 6.45 20.66 18.66
N LEU A 383 6.44 20.66 19.99
CA LEU A 383 7.42 19.92 20.79
C LEU A 383 7.34 18.42 20.53
N GLU A 384 6.13 17.88 20.39
CA GLU A 384 5.93 16.46 20.11
C GLU A 384 6.32 16.10 18.67
N LEU A 385 6.04 16.98 17.71
CA LEU A 385 6.49 16.82 16.32
C LEU A 385 8.02 16.87 16.19
N ASP A 386 8.70 17.74 16.94
CA ASP A 386 10.17 17.80 16.97
C ASP A 386 10.79 16.49 17.50
N LYS A 387 10.13 15.79 18.42
CA LYS A 387 10.56 14.47 18.89
C LYS A 387 10.26 13.34 17.90
N THR A 388 9.13 13.44 17.19
CA THR A 388 8.59 12.32 16.39
C THR A 388 9.12 12.31 14.96
N LEU A 389 9.30 13.49 14.35
CA LEU A 389 9.75 13.60 12.96
C LEU A 389 11.27 13.37 12.84
N LYS A 390 11.72 12.90 11.68
CA LYS A 390 13.16 12.78 11.39
C LYS A 390 13.76 14.15 11.06
N GLU A 391 15.07 14.31 11.23
CA GLU A 391 15.74 15.59 10.92
C GLU A 391 15.63 15.96 9.44
N VAL A 392 15.76 14.98 8.54
CA VAL A 392 15.59 15.17 7.10
C VAL A 392 14.19 15.69 6.75
N ASP A 393 13.13 15.12 7.33
CA ASP A 393 11.75 15.55 7.09
C ASP A 393 11.53 16.99 7.55
N ARG A 394 12.03 17.34 8.75
CA ARG A 394 11.94 18.72 9.26
C ARG A 394 12.67 19.71 8.36
N LYS A 395 13.84 19.36 7.82
CA LYS A 395 14.58 20.22 6.88
C LYS A 395 13.82 20.42 5.57
N GLU A 396 13.19 19.37 5.03
CA GLU A 396 12.35 19.49 3.83
C GLU A 396 11.12 20.37 4.07
N MET A 397 10.45 20.21 5.23
CA MET A 397 9.35 21.09 5.66
C MET A 397 9.81 22.54 5.80
N GLN A 398 10.96 22.78 6.43
CA GLN A 398 11.53 24.11 6.63
C GLN A 398 11.94 24.79 5.31
N ALA A 399 12.34 24.00 4.30
CA ALA A 399 12.75 24.50 2.99
C ALA A 399 11.57 24.82 2.05
N LEU A 400 10.33 24.61 2.48
CA LEU A 400 9.16 24.97 1.69
C LEU A 400 9.11 26.49 1.43
N PRO A 401 8.61 26.94 0.26
CA PRO A 401 8.52 28.36 -0.07
C PRO A 401 7.67 29.19 0.90
N ASN A 402 6.63 28.59 1.47
CA ASN A 402 5.69 29.22 2.40
C ASN A 402 4.91 28.16 3.19
N ARG A 403 4.14 28.59 4.19
CA ARG A 403 3.38 27.70 5.07
C ARG A 403 2.22 27.01 4.36
N GLU A 404 1.64 27.62 3.32
CA GLU A 404 0.51 27.06 2.58
C GLU A 404 0.89 25.75 1.87
N GLU A 405 2.15 25.60 1.47
CA GLU A 405 2.70 24.36 0.90
C GLU A 405 2.70 23.17 1.88
N MET A 406 2.48 23.40 3.18
CA MET A 406 2.29 22.30 4.15
C MET A 406 1.04 21.45 3.85
N ILE A 407 0.13 21.92 2.99
CA ILE A 407 -1.00 21.13 2.50
C ILE A 407 -0.56 19.79 1.88
N ARG A 408 0.66 19.71 1.36
CA ARG A 408 1.26 18.48 0.83
C ARG A 408 1.33 17.35 1.86
N TYR A 409 1.43 17.69 3.14
CA TYR A 409 1.47 16.73 4.25
C TYR A 409 0.10 16.38 4.82
N HIS A 410 -1.00 16.91 4.26
CA HIS A 410 -2.35 16.75 4.80
C HIS A 410 -2.83 15.29 4.84
N HIS A 411 -2.47 14.48 3.83
CA HIS A 411 -2.88 13.08 3.74
C HIS A 411 -1.90 12.12 4.41
N GLY A 412 -0.64 12.52 4.62
CA GLY A 412 0.35 11.75 5.38
C GLY A 412 0.31 12.14 6.86
N LEU A 413 1.20 13.06 7.26
CA LEU A 413 1.29 13.55 8.63
C LEU A 413 -0.04 14.08 9.18
N GLY A 414 -0.81 14.84 8.41
CA GLY A 414 -2.12 15.35 8.84
C GLY A 414 -3.09 14.24 9.22
N MET A 415 -3.14 13.14 8.45
CA MET A 415 -3.94 11.97 8.78
C MET A 415 -3.44 11.27 10.04
N TRP A 416 -2.12 11.14 10.19
CA TRP A 416 -1.51 10.59 11.39
C TRP A 416 -1.90 11.40 12.64
N LEU A 417 -1.84 12.74 12.59
CA LEU A 417 -2.23 13.61 13.70
C LEU A 417 -3.69 13.39 14.09
N ARG A 418 -4.60 13.33 13.11
CA ARG A 418 -6.04 13.13 13.36
C ARG A 418 -6.33 11.81 14.07
N ASN A 419 -5.65 10.74 13.66
CA ASN A 419 -5.88 9.40 14.18
C ASN A 419 -5.20 9.18 15.55
N ASN A 420 -3.95 9.63 15.71
CA ASN A 420 -3.16 9.37 16.91
C ASN A 420 -3.43 10.37 18.03
N TRP A 421 -3.75 11.63 17.71
CA TRP A 421 -4.09 12.64 18.72
C TRP A 421 -5.59 12.73 19.00
N GLY A 422 -6.37 11.76 18.51
CA GLY A 422 -7.78 11.59 18.87
C GLY A 422 -8.70 12.71 18.36
N LEU A 423 -8.37 13.38 17.26
CA LEU A 423 -9.12 14.54 16.78
C LEU A 423 -10.54 14.18 16.29
N TRP A 424 -10.77 12.93 15.85
CA TRP A 424 -12.12 12.45 15.50
C TRP A 424 -12.94 12.00 16.72
N GLY A 425 -12.30 11.31 17.67
CA GLY A 425 -12.97 10.52 18.70
C GLY A 425 -12.96 11.13 20.10
N GLY A 426 -12.49 12.37 20.27
CA GLY A 426 -12.32 13.02 21.57
C GLY A 426 -10.89 12.98 22.07
N SER A 427 -10.36 14.16 22.42
CA SER A 427 -9.08 14.31 23.13
C SER A 427 -8.97 15.69 23.78
N ARG A 428 -8.02 15.89 24.71
CA ARG A 428 -7.76 17.23 25.27
C ARG A 428 -7.33 18.24 24.21
N LEU A 429 -6.61 17.80 23.18
CA LEU A 429 -6.25 18.63 22.03
C LEU A 429 -7.46 19.02 21.18
N GLN A 430 -8.33 18.06 20.89
CA GLN A 430 -9.57 18.33 20.18
C GLN A 430 -10.41 19.35 20.97
N LYS A 431 -10.52 19.17 22.30
CA LYS A 431 -11.20 20.12 23.18
C LYS A 431 -10.62 21.54 23.06
N TYR A 432 -9.30 21.66 23.11
CA TYR A 432 -8.60 22.94 22.92
C TYR A 432 -9.02 23.65 21.62
N PHE A 433 -9.15 22.93 20.51
CA PHE A 433 -9.61 23.48 19.24
C PHE A 433 -11.11 23.80 19.24
N THR A 434 -11.95 22.91 19.77
CA THR A 434 -13.40 23.12 19.80
C THR A 434 -13.79 24.31 20.66
N ASP A 435 -13.09 24.53 21.79
CA ASP A 435 -13.28 25.70 22.65
C ASP A 435 -12.93 27.01 21.93
N LYS A 436 -12.14 26.93 20.85
CA LYS A 436 -11.77 28.04 19.95
C LYS A 436 -12.61 28.08 18.66
N GLY A 437 -13.71 27.30 18.59
CA GLY A 437 -14.63 27.29 17.45
C GLY A 437 -14.19 26.45 16.24
N ILE A 438 -13.09 25.68 16.35
CA ILE A 438 -12.61 24.79 15.30
C ILE A 438 -13.09 23.37 15.62
N THR A 439 -14.00 22.83 14.82
CA THR A 439 -14.66 21.56 15.11
C THR A 439 -14.29 20.41 14.18
N HIS A 440 -13.82 20.71 12.96
CA HIS A 440 -13.47 19.68 11.98
C HIS A 440 -12.01 19.24 12.14
N PRO A 441 -11.71 17.94 12.27
CA PRO A 441 -10.34 17.44 12.45
C PRO A 441 -9.37 17.79 11.33
N ASP A 442 -9.85 17.91 10.08
CA ASP A 442 -9.04 18.40 8.96
C ASP A 442 -8.59 19.85 9.14
N ASP A 443 -9.44 20.70 9.69
CA ASP A 443 -9.08 22.08 10.01
C ASP A 443 -8.06 22.10 11.16
N MET A 444 -8.31 21.34 12.24
CA MET A 444 -7.41 21.24 13.39
C MET A 444 -6.00 20.80 12.97
N SER A 445 -5.91 19.71 12.21
CA SER A 445 -4.63 19.18 11.70
C SER A 445 -3.97 20.13 10.70
N GLY A 446 -4.73 20.82 9.84
CA GLY A 446 -4.20 21.86 8.95
C GLY A 446 -3.56 23.01 9.72
N ILE A 447 -4.23 23.51 10.76
CA ILE A 447 -3.71 24.59 11.63
C ILE A 447 -2.42 24.15 12.33
N ILE A 448 -2.37 22.93 12.86
CA ILE A 448 -1.14 22.37 13.45
C ILE A 448 0.00 22.41 12.42
N LEU A 449 -0.23 21.92 11.20
CA LEU A 449 0.80 21.85 10.16
C LEU A 449 1.30 23.23 9.72
N TRP A 450 0.40 24.20 9.49
CA TRP A 450 0.80 25.55 9.10
C TRP A 450 1.63 26.25 10.18
N HIS A 451 1.21 26.15 11.44
CA HIS A 451 1.97 26.77 12.53
C HIS A 451 3.22 25.98 12.90
N TYR A 452 3.28 24.69 12.59
CA TYR A 452 4.54 23.93 12.70
C TYR A 452 5.58 24.41 11.68
N TYR A 453 5.19 24.81 10.47
CA TYR A 453 6.11 25.50 9.55
C TYR A 453 6.64 26.81 10.13
N ASP A 454 5.78 27.63 10.72
CA ASP A 454 6.21 28.87 11.39
C ASP A 454 7.16 28.56 12.56
N TRP A 455 6.89 27.50 13.32
CA TRP A 455 7.79 26.99 14.36
C TRP A 455 9.17 26.60 13.81
N LEU A 456 9.23 25.84 12.70
CA LEU A 456 10.49 25.42 12.07
C LEU A 456 11.28 26.60 11.48
N THR A 457 10.60 27.63 10.98
CA THR A 457 11.23 28.83 10.38
C THR A 457 11.56 29.93 11.40
N GLY A 458 11.48 29.62 12.70
CA GLY A 458 11.91 30.51 13.78
C GLY A 458 10.85 31.48 14.28
N LYS A 459 9.63 31.46 13.73
CA LYS A 459 8.50 32.28 14.19
C LYS A 459 7.74 31.60 15.34
N LYS A 460 8.45 31.33 16.44
CA LYS A 460 8.03 30.46 17.55
C LYS A 460 6.75 30.89 18.30
N GLU A 461 6.33 32.14 18.16
CA GLU A 461 5.24 32.73 18.94
C GLU A 461 3.96 33.01 18.13
N THR A 462 3.98 32.79 16.81
CA THR A 462 2.84 33.08 15.91
C THR A 462 1.56 32.34 16.28
N TRP A 463 1.66 31.14 16.84
CA TRP A 463 0.50 30.37 17.30
C TRP A 463 -0.22 31.06 18.47
N LYS A 464 0.50 31.79 19.35
CA LYS A 464 -0.12 32.58 20.44
C LYS A 464 -0.87 33.80 19.91
N GLU A 465 -0.46 34.33 18.77
CA GLU A 465 -1.21 35.38 18.08
C GLU A 465 -2.49 34.81 17.47
N TRP A 466 -2.41 33.63 16.84
CA TRP A 466 -3.57 32.89 16.37
C TRP A 466 -4.55 32.57 17.52
N GLU A 467 -4.08 32.21 18.71
CA GLU A 467 -4.95 31.96 19.86
C GLU A 467 -5.82 33.16 20.27
N LYS A 468 -5.35 34.39 20.02
CA LYS A 468 -6.12 35.61 20.32
C LYS A 468 -7.25 35.84 19.32
N ASN A 469 -7.11 35.33 18.10
CA ASN A 469 -8.10 35.46 17.04
C ASN A 469 -8.14 34.17 16.20
N PRO A 470 -8.71 33.09 16.75
CA PRO A 470 -8.66 31.79 16.10
C PRO A 470 -9.48 31.79 14.81
N GLY A 471 -8.82 31.39 13.72
CA GLY A 471 -9.40 31.27 12.40
C GLY A 471 -8.98 29.98 11.72
N LYS A 472 -9.69 29.63 10.65
CA LYS A 472 -9.36 28.46 9.81
C LYS A 472 -8.18 28.70 8.86
N ARG A 473 -7.55 29.88 8.86
CA ARG A 473 -6.40 30.28 8.03
C ARG A 473 -5.58 31.40 8.68
#